data_AF-A0A9P6H707-F1
#
_entry.id   AF-A0A9P6H707-F1
#
_cell.length_a   1.000
_cell.length_b   1.000
_cell.length_c   1.000
_cell.angle_alpha   90.00
_cell.angle_beta   90.00
_cell.angle_gamma   90.00
#
_symmetry.space_group_name_H-M   'P 1'
#
loop_
_entity.id
_entity.type
_entity.pdbx_description
1 polymer ?
#
loop_
_entity_poly.entity_id
_entity_poly.type
_entity_poly.pdbx_seq_one_letter_code
_entity_poly.pdbx_strand_id
1 'polypeptide(L)'
;MSLSRETYPGHDYSLSQLLHAMKRKLQHTAFDGRVVTTVNRIEANTLEQDALEVLCLVRSLKNSLAPINKIPPEVLSLLPDYCGKGDDDRDLIKLTHVCRGWRELFTTRSSLWTQLDFRNVEKTRAYIQRSKYSPLELSLKNCDGASYTDEATSLMVPHIHRLKSLTVFAKILPEVFEHCFCAAPLLEELDICVAGSRDPVLDSALFNGDLSTLRVLSLYGVTTHLPWRTLANLRALTLGSWGPKHGVTQLLDIFESSPLLQTVSLEDSVPELSDAPPERIVSLPHLKSLTLTADPPHSILLNHLCVPVGASLTSWSIFSGEESPLLDYLPDRSPNFKNLSCITSVNLSFRSTQKFVRLCGPSGNLHLLAHWEGGAEFSSYVVDHRVLFSLSPPILSKTERLSISKYKHSGPAKVEDCLVFRALSSTKSLRALVLVKCHTLPFILALNPEENPSKLMLCPNLKELHFYNQSSKDLQIGHLVRMAKSRALRGAKLSSISIVGLRGFVPGRGVSKLRAHIVHLECRSDDASPAWDSVPGESSYD
;
A
#
# COMPACT_ATOMS: atom_id res chain seq x y z
N MET A 1 -47.98 -11.25 40.26
CA MET A 1 -48.20 -11.99 41.51
C MET A 1 -47.13 -11.58 42.50
N SER A 2 -47.60 -11.19 43.69
CA SER A 2 -46.92 -10.60 44.84
C SER A 2 -45.91 -11.52 45.52
N LEU A 3 -44.83 -10.92 46.06
CA LEU A 3 -44.14 -11.22 47.34
C LEU A 3 -43.01 -10.18 47.47
N SER A 4 -43.26 -9.08 48.20
CA SER A 4 -42.94 -8.86 49.62
C SER A 4 -41.57 -8.19 49.82
N ARG A 5 -41.63 -6.86 49.99
CA ARG A 5 -40.56 -6.03 50.54
C ARG A 5 -40.32 -6.48 51.99
N GLU A 6 -39.25 -7.21 52.23
CA GLU A 6 -38.63 -7.25 53.55
C GLU A 6 -37.67 -6.07 53.67
N THR A 7 -38.02 -5.20 54.61
CA THR A 7 -37.27 -4.04 55.07
C THR A 7 -36.01 -4.49 55.81
N TYR A 8 -34.84 -4.23 55.22
CA TYR A 8 -33.61 -3.99 55.98
C TYR A 8 -33.48 -2.47 56.24
N PRO A 9 -33.21 -2.02 57.47
CA PRO A 9 -33.09 -0.61 57.78
C PRO A 9 -31.70 -0.10 57.34
N GLY A 10 -31.54 0.17 56.05
CA GLY A 10 -30.42 0.95 55.54
C GLY A 10 -30.76 2.42 55.69
N HIS A 11 -30.06 3.13 56.57
CA HIS A 11 -30.22 4.57 56.73
C HIS A 11 -29.95 5.31 55.40
N ASP A 12 -31.01 5.74 54.72
CA ASP A 12 -30.95 6.73 53.64
C ASP A 12 -30.62 8.10 54.25
N TYR A 13 -29.35 8.37 54.48
CA TYR A 13 -28.89 9.71 54.82
C TYR A 13 -28.87 10.55 53.53
N SER A 14 -29.71 11.60 53.46
CA SER A 14 -29.62 12.60 52.40
C SER A 14 -28.21 13.22 52.38
N LEU A 15 -27.72 13.63 51.20
CA LEU A 15 -26.39 14.24 51.05
C LEU A 15 -26.19 15.46 51.99
N SER A 16 -27.29 16.17 52.29
CA SER A 16 -27.36 17.22 53.30
C SER A 16 -27.16 16.73 54.74
N GLN A 17 -27.71 15.56 55.11
CA GLN A 17 -27.53 14.94 56.42
C GLN A 17 -26.10 14.40 56.59
N LEU A 18 -25.49 13.84 55.54
CA LEU A 18 -24.08 13.44 55.54
C LEU A 18 -23.14 14.63 55.74
N LEU A 19 -23.33 15.71 54.97
CA LEU A 19 -22.60 16.97 55.16
C LEU A 19 -22.80 17.56 56.57
N HIS A 20 -24.01 17.48 57.10
CA HIS A 20 -24.29 17.98 58.44
C HIS A 20 -23.65 17.11 59.53
N ALA A 21 -23.65 15.79 59.38
CA ALA A 21 -22.98 14.85 60.28
C ALA A 21 -21.45 15.01 60.26
N MET A 22 -20.85 15.20 59.08
CA MET A 22 -19.42 15.50 58.94
C MET A 22 -19.05 16.83 59.61
N LYS A 23 -19.87 17.87 59.42
CA LYS A 23 -19.69 19.17 60.08
C LYS A 23 -19.78 19.07 61.61
N ARG A 24 -20.68 18.22 62.12
CA ARG A 24 -20.82 17.94 63.57
C ARG A 24 -19.63 17.17 64.13
N LYS A 25 -19.12 16.17 63.41
CA LYS A 25 -17.92 15.40 63.80
C LYS A 25 -16.68 16.28 63.90
N LEU A 26 -16.44 17.16 62.91
CA LEU A 26 -15.35 18.15 62.90
C LEU A 26 -15.36 19.08 64.13
N GLN A 27 -16.55 19.49 64.56
CA GLN A 27 -16.72 20.36 65.72
C GLN A 27 -16.43 19.62 67.04
N HIS A 28 -16.71 18.32 67.12
CA HIS A 28 -16.44 17.50 68.30
C HIS A 28 -14.94 17.16 68.45
N THR A 29 -14.25 16.84 67.35
CA THR A 29 -12.81 16.52 67.35
C THR A 29 -11.92 17.72 67.71
N ALA A 30 -12.40 18.95 67.51
CA ALA A 30 -11.65 20.17 67.84
C ALA A 30 -11.65 20.52 69.34
N PHE A 31 -12.48 19.86 70.16
CA PHE A 31 -12.70 20.25 71.57
C PHE A 31 -11.93 19.38 72.59
N ASP A 32 -11.47 18.17 72.22
CA ASP A 32 -10.82 17.25 73.16
C ASP A 32 -9.28 17.26 73.00
N GLY A 33 -8.64 18.22 73.67
CA GLY A 33 -7.23 18.58 73.50
C GLY A 33 -6.20 17.67 74.20
N ARG A 34 -6.58 16.53 74.80
CA ARG A 34 -5.62 15.62 75.42
C ARG A 34 -6.01 14.14 75.23
N VAL A 35 -5.00 13.38 74.79
CA VAL A 35 -4.96 11.95 74.44
C VAL A 35 -5.24 11.66 72.95
N VAL A 36 -4.29 10.92 72.36
CA VAL A 36 -4.31 10.20 71.07
C VAL A 36 -3.92 10.93 69.77
N THR A 37 -2.63 10.91 69.44
CA THR A 37 -2.08 11.32 68.13
C THR A 37 -2.37 10.32 66.99
N THR A 38 -2.76 9.07 67.30
CA THR A 38 -3.06 8.03 66.31
C THR A 38 -4.55 7.96 65.95
N VAL A 39 -5.46 8.05 66.92
CA VAL A 39 -6.93 8.05 66.71
C VAL A 39 -7.36 9.33 66.00
N ASN A 40 -6.81 10.49 66.36
CA ASN A 40 -7.10 11.75 65.65
C ASN A 40 -6.62 11.75 64.19
N ARG A 41 -5.54 11.02 63.86
CA ARG A 41 -5.11 10.81 62.45
C ARG A 41 -6.02 9.84 61.71
N ILE A 42 -6.48 8.77 62.36
CA ILE A 42 -7.43 7.81 61.76
C ILE A 42 -8.79 8.49 61.53
N GLU A 43 -9.25 9.32 62.47
CA GLU A 43 -10.49 10.12 62.35
C GLU A 43 -10.39 11.22 61.28
N ALA A 44 -9.23 11.89 61.17
CA ALA A 44 -9.00 12.86 60.09
C ALA A 44 -8.95 12.18 58.70
N ASN A 45 -8.26 11.03 58.59
CA ASN A 45 -8.20 10.27 57.33
C ASN A 45 -9.57 9.72 56.93
N THR A 46 -10.37 9.25 57.88
CA THR A 46 -11.74 8.77 57.61
C THR A 46 -12.66 9.91 57.20
N LEU A 47 -12.55 11.09 57.81
CA LEU A 47 -13.31 12.27 57.40
C LEU A 47 -12.89 12.79 56.00
N GLU A 48 -11.59 12.77 55.69
CA GLU A 48 -11.10 13.09 54.35
C GLU A 48 -11.66 12.11 53.31
N GLN A 49 -11.71 10.82 53.65
CA GLN A 49 -12.30 9.79 52.79
C GLN A 49 -13.80 10.00 52.58
N ASP A 50 -14.56 10.28 53.64
CA ASP A 50 -15.99 10.63 53.56
C ASP A 50 -16.22 11.88 52.69
N ALA A 51 -15.36 12.90 52.78
CA ALA A 51 -15.46 14.12 51.97
C ALA A 51 -15.22 13.82 50.49
N LEU A 52 -14.24 12.97 50.18
CA LEU A 52 -13.95 12.52 48.83
C LEU A 52 -15.11 11.70 48.25
N GLU A 53 -15.77 10.85 49.05
CA GLU A 53 -16.95 10.10 48.63
C GLU A 53 -18.12 11.02 48.26
N VAL A 54 -18.43 12.00 49.10
CA VAL A 54 -19.49 12.99 48.83
C VAL A 54 -19.17 13.79 47.57
N LEU A 55 -17.93 14.24 47.40
CA LEU A 55 -17.49 14.94 46.18
C LEU A 55 -17.61 14.04 44.93
N CYS A 56 -17.30 12.76 45.04
CA CYS A 56 -17.48 11.80 43.95
C CYS A 56 -18.96 11.64 43.56
N LEU A 57 -19.87 11.56 44.54
CA LEU A 57 -21.31 11.49 44.29
C LEU A 57 -21.84 12.74 43.58
N VAL A 58 -21.45 13.93 44.05
CA VAL A 58 -21.86 15.20 43.42
C VAL A 58 -21.34 15.31 41.98
N ARG A 59 -20.08 14.92 41.73
CA ARG A 59 -19.50 14.88 40.38
C ARG A 59 -20.23 13.87 39.49
N SER A 60 -20.58 12.70 40.02
CA SER A 60 -21.36 11.68 39.31
C SER A 60 -22.72 12.22 38.86
N LEU A 61 -23.45 12.88 39.77
CA LEU A 61 -24.75 13.49 39.48
C LEU A 61 -24.62 14.57 38.40
N LYS A 62 -23.65 15.47 38.52
CA LYS A 62 -23.39 16.52 37.52
C LYS A 62 -23.09 15.93 36.14
N ASN A 63 -22.31 14.86 36.08
CA ASN A 63 -22.02 14.17 34.83
C ASN A 63 -23.27 13.52 34.24
N SER A 64 -24.12 12.87 35.04
CA SER A 64 -25.37 12.25 34.55
C SER A 64 -26.33 13.25 33.88
N LEU A 65 -26.28 14.53 34.27
CA LEU A 65 -27.10 15.60 33.71
C LEU A 65 -26.52 16.20 32.41
N ALA A 66 -25.27 15.89 32.06
CA ALA A 66 -24.65 16.39 30.85
C ALA A 66 -25.36 15.83 29.59
N PRO A 67 -25.63 16.64 28.55
CA PRO A 67 -26.36 16.20 27.36
C PRO A 67 -25.78 14.95 26.68
N ILE A 68 -24.44 14.82 26.69
CA ILE A 68 -23.75 13.68 26.08
C ILE A 68 -24.04 12.35 26.80
N ASN A 69 -24.36 12.39 28.10
CA ASN A 69 -24.71 11.20 28.89
C ASN A 69 -26.20 10.85 28.79
N LYS A 70 -26.98 11.58 28.00
CA LYS A 70 -28.35 11.20 27.60
C LYS A 70 -28.37 10.30 26.36
N ILE A 71 -27.23 10.14 25.69
CA ILE A 71 -27.09 9.22 24.56
C ILE A 71 -27.18 7.78 25.11
N PRO A 72 -27.92 6.87 24.44
CA PRO A 72 -27.98 5.48 24.85
C PRO A 72 -26.57 4.85 24.92
N PRO A 73 -26.29 4.03 25.94
CA PRO A 73 -24.97 3.43 26.13
C PRO A 73 -24.52 2.61 24.92
N GLU A 74 -25.44 2.01 24.17
CA GLU A 74 -25.15 1.25 22.95
C GLU A 74 -24.51 2.14 21.88
N VAL A 75 -25.04 3.35 21.70
CA VAL A 75 -24.53 4.32 20.72
C VAL A 75 -23.21 4.92 21.21
N LEU A 76 -23.15 5.27 22.50
CA LEU A 76 -21.94 5.79 23.11
C LEU A 76 -20.78 4.79 23.02
N SER A 77 -21.09 3.49 23.11
CA SER A 77 -20.10 2.42 23.02
C SER A 77 -19.38 2.36 21.69
N LEU A 78 -19.98 2.89 20.62
CA LEU A 78 -19.41 2.92 19.26
C LEU A 78 -18.41 4.04 19.04
N LEU A 79 -18.35 5.06 19.92
CA LEU A 79 -17.44 6.20 19.77
C LEU A 79 -15.97 5.80 19.49
N PRO A 80 -15.39 4.80 20.20
CA PRO A 80 -14.03 4.36 19.92
C PRO A 80 -13.83 3.84 18.50
N ASP A 81 -14.87 3.31 17.84
CA ASP A 81 -14.78 2.81 16.46
C ASP A 81 -14.63 3.95 15.43
N TYR A 82 -14.99 5.18 15.81
CA TYR A 82 -14.86 6.39 15.00
C TYR A 82 -13.68 7.29 15.39
N CYS A 83 -13.11 7.08 16.58
CA CYS A 83 -11.78 7.60 16.90
C CYS A 83 -10.80 6.83 16.02
N GLY A 84 -10.04 7.53 15.18
CA GLY A 84 -9.19 6.89 14.17
C GLY A 84 -8.39 5.72 14.77
N LYS A 85 -8.34 4.59 14.07
CA LYS A 85 -7.51 3.41 14.40
C LYS A 85 -6.02 3.74 14.19
N GLY A 86 -5.51 4.77 14.87
CA GLY A 86 -4.09 5.01 14.96
C GLY A 86 -3.44 3.93 15.81
N ASP A 87 -2.13 3.72 15.61
CA ASP A 87 -1.26 2.77 16.33
C ASP A 87 -1.13 3.08 17.84
N ASP A 88 -2.03 3.91 18.38
CA ASP A 88 -1.91 4.56 19.67
C ASP A 88 -3.25 4.57 20.40
N ASP A 89 -3.31 3.79 21.46
CA ASP A 89 -4.48 3.63 22.32
C ASP A 89 -4.70 4.82 23.28
N ARG A 90 -3.89 5.88 23.18
CA ARG A 90 -4.05 7.15 23.94
C ARG A 90 -5.49 7.65 23.93
N ASP A 91 -6.18 7.59 22.79
CA ASP A 91 -7.54 8.10 22.69
C ASP A 91 -8.56 7.17 23.39
N LEU A 92 -8.42 5.86 23.26
CA LEU A 92 -9.23 4.89 24.02
C LEU A 92 -9.04 5.10 25.52
N ILE A 93 -7.79 5.25 25.98
CA ILE A 93 -7.49 5.53 27.38
C ILE A 93 -8.16 6.84 27.81
N LYS A 94 -7.98 7.95 27.08
CA LYS A 94 -8.65 9.24 27.40
C LYS A 94 -10.17 9.08 27.52
N LEU A 95 -10.81 8.31 26.64
CA LEU A 95 -12.25 8.03 26.70
C LEU A 95 -12.64 7.36 28.03
N THR A 96 -11.83 6.44 28.55
CA THR A 96 -12.06 5.81 29.87
C THR A 96 -11.81 6.75 31.06
N HIS A 97 -11.27 7.95 30.84
CA HIS A 97 -11.01 8.94 31.89
C HIS A 97 -12.03 10.09 31.92
N VAL A 98 -13.01 10.13 31.00
CA VAL A 98 -14.04 11.19 30.95
C VAL A 98 -14.94 11.19 32.19
N CYS A 99 -15.59 10.07 32.48
CA CYS A 99 -16.37 9.87 33.69
C CYS A 99 -16.47 8.39 34.06
N ARG A 100 -16.99 8.08 35.26
CA ARG A 100 -17.15 6.69 35.73
C ARG A 100 -18.01 5.83 34.79
N GLY A 101 -19.12 6.37 34.29
CA GLY A 101 -19.99 5.65 33.35
C GLY A 101 -19.29 5.29 32.03
N TRP A 102 -18.51 6.20 31.44
CA TRP A 102 -17.73 5.93 30.24
C TRP A 102 -16.65 4.88 30.50
N ARG A 103 -15.98 4.97 31.66
CA ARG A 103 -15.01 3.96 32.07
C ARG A 103 -15.63 2.58 32.11
N GLU A 104 -16.73 2.40 32.85
CA GLU A 104 -17.42 1.11 32.99
C GLU A 104 -17.90 0.59 31.64
N LEU A 105 -18.43 1.47 30.79
CA LEU A 105 -18.95 1.13 29.48
C LEU A 105 -17.86 0.67 28.50
N PHE A 106 -16.73 1.36 28.43
CA PHE A 106 -15.63 0.97 27.54
C PHE A 106 -14.80 -0.19 28.09
N THR A 107 -14.61 -0.31 29.41
CA THR A 107 -13.87 -1.44 29.99
C THR A 107 -14.65 -2.75 29.91
N THR A 108 -15.99 -2.71 29.89
CA THR A 108 -16.83 -3.91 29.71
C THR A 108 -16.89 -4.41 28.27
N ARG A 109 -16.69 -3.52 27.29
CA ARG A 109 -16.63 -3.88 25.85
C ARG A 109 -15.28 -4.53 25.52
N SER A 110 -15.27 -5.86 25.54
CA SER A 110 -14.04 -6.66 25.39
C SER A 110 -13.33 -6.49 24.05
N SER A 111 -14.06 -6.18 22.98
CA SER A 111 -13.49 -5.96 21.64
C SER A 111 -12.58 -4.74 21.54
N LEU A 112 -12.59 -3.83 22.52
CA LEU A 112 -11.72 -2.64 22.54
C LEU A 112 -10.31 -2.94 23.08
N TRP A 113 -10.12 -4.08 23.73
CA TRP A 113 -8.89 -4.40 24.48
C TRP A 113 -8.10 -5.55 23.82
N THR A 114 -8.27 -5.74 22.51
CA THR A 114 -7.71 -6.87 21.77
C THR A 114 -6.34 -6.59 21.16
N GLN A 115 -5.96 -5.31 21.02
CA GLN A 115 -4.67 -4.90 20.46
C GLN A 115 -3.62 -4.87 21.57
N LEU A 116 -2.65 -5.78 21.46
CA LEU A 116 -1.62 -6.01 22.45
C LEU A 116 -0.26 -5.59 21.87
N ASP A 117 0.51 -4.90 22.71
CA ASP A 117 1.96 -4.74 22.57
C ASP A 117 2.60 -5.16 23.91
N PHE A 118 3.92 -5.34 23.94
CA PHE A 118 4.67 -5.61 25.18
C PHE A 118 5.62 -4.47 25.56
N ARG A 119 5.33 -3.23 25.13
CA ARG A 119 6.10 -2.07 25.60
C ARG A 119 5.85 -1.78 27.07
N ASN A 120 4.67 -2.18 27.58
CA ASN A 120 4.31 -2.12 28.99
C ASN A 120 3.53 -3.38 29.39
N VAL A 121 4.20 -4.34 30.04
CA VAL A 121 3.64 -5.65 30.40
C VAL A 121 2.38 -5.54 31.29
N GLU A 122 2.35 -4.59 32.23
CA GLU A 122 1.21 -4.40 33.12
C GLU A 122 -0.03 -3.87 32.38
N LYS A 123 0.18 -3.00 31.39
CA LYS A 123 -0.88 -2.58 30.47
C LYS A 123 -1.40 -3.78 29.68
N THR A 124 -0.52 -4.60 29.12
CA THR A 124 -0.89 -5.80 28.35
C THR A 124 -1.69 -6.78 29.21
N ARG A 125 -1.28 -7.00 30.46
CA ARG A 125 -1.98 -7.83 31.46
C ARG A 125 -3.42 -7.35 31.65
N ALA A 126 -3.62 -6.04 31.82
CA ALA A 126 -4.95 -5.46 31.94
C ALA A 126 -5.79 -5.65 30.67
N TYR A 127 -5.18 -5.58 29.48
CA TYR A 127 -5.87 -5.72 28.20
C TYR A 127 -6.31 -7.16 27.95
N ILE A 128 -5.43 -8.12 28.25
CA ILE A 128 -5.75 -9.55 28.20
C ILE A 128 -6.92 -9.88 29.13
N GLN A 129 -6.94 -9.34 30.34
CA GLN A 129 -8.06 -9.53 31.27
C GLN A 129 -9.37 -8.92 30.75
N ARG A 130 -9.33 -7.72 30.17
CA ARG A 130 -10.53 -7.02 29.65
C ARG A 130 -11.06 -7.62 28.34
N SER A 131 -10.20 -8.20 27.52
CA SER A 131 -10.58 -8.79 26.23
C SER A 131 -11.32 -10.12 26.34
N LYS A 132 -11.28 -10.79 27.51
CA LYS A 132 -12.03 -12.02 27.81
C LYS A 132 -11.77 -13.14 26.80
N TYR A 133 -12.72 -13.42 25.89
CA TYR A 133 -12.60 -14.44 24.84
C TYR A 133 -12.45 -13.83 23.45
N SER A 134 -12.33 -12.50 23.34
CA SER A 134 -12.22 -11.82 22.06
C SER A 134 -10.90 -12.21 21.37
N PRO A 135 -10.88 -12.34 20.03
CA PRO A 135 -9.66 -12.62 19.29
C PRO A 135 -8.62 -11.52 19.50
N LEU A 136 -7.36 -11.90 19.65
CA LEU A 136 -6.27 -10.99 20.01
C LEU A 136 -5.42 -10.63 18.78
N GLU A 137 -4.95 -9.39 18.74
CA GLU A 137 -4.03 -8.86 17.74
C GLU A 137 -2.75 -8.46 18.47
N LEU A 138 -1.63 -9.12 18.17
CA LEU A 138 -0.36 -8.90 18.87
C LEU A 138 0.67 -8.26 17.94
N SER A 139 1.24 -7.13 18.39
CA SER A 139 2.29 -6.41 17.69
C SER A 139 3.58 -6.36 18.52
N LEU A 140 4.58 -7.11 18.08
CA LEU A 140 5.93 -7.18 18.62
C LEU A 140 6.87 -6.29 17.79
N LYS A 141 6.83 -4.97 18.00
CA LYS A 141 7.78 -4.01 17.40
C LYS A 141 8.94 -3.73 18.36
N ASN A 142 10.11 -4.30 18.11
CA ASN A 142 11.32 -4.15 18.91
C ASN A 142 12.36 -3.27 18.19
N CYS A 143 12.17 -1.96 18.27
CA CYS A 143 13.02 -0.97 17.60
C CYS A 143 14.37 -0.75 18.33
N ASP A 144 14.40 -0.97 19.65
CA ASP A 144 15.52 -0.54 20.52
C ASP A 144 16.48 -1.67 20.90
N GLY A 145 16.24 -2.90 20.41
CA GLY A 145 17.08 -4.06 20.70
C GLY A 145 16.89 -4.66 22.10
N ALA A 146 15.87 -4.20 22.86
CA ALA A 146 15.50 -4.81 24.13
C ALA A 146 14.78 -6.14 23.85
N SER A 147 15.36 -7.28 24.23
CA SER A 147 14.65 -8.56 24.10
C SER A 147 13.31 -8.49 24.83
N TYR A 148 12.25 -9.07 24.26
CA TYR A 148 11.02 -9.27 25.01
C TYR A 148 11.34 -10.12 26.22
N THR A 149 10.91 -9.69 27.41
CA THR A 149 11.20 -10.40 28.65
C THR A 149 10.47 -11.75 28.68
N ASP A 150 11.02 -12.73 29.40
CA ASP A 150 10.33 -14.00 29.74
C ASP A 150 8.91 -13.77 30.27
N GLU A 151 8.69 -12.63 30.94
CA GLU A 151 7.39 -12.22 31.45
C GLU A 151 6.36 -11.97 30.33
N ALA A 152 6.76 -11.36 29.21
CA ALA A 152 5.87 -11.15 28.07
C ALA A 152 5.46 -12.50 27.43
N THR A 153 6.43 -13.40 27.26
CA THR A 153 6.21 -14.74 26.72
C THR A 153 5.25 -15.54 27.60
N SER A 154 5.52 -15.60 28.91
CA SER A 154 4.68 -16.34 29.87
C SER A 154 3.26 -15.77 29.98
N LEU A 155 3.08 -14.46 29.77
CA LEU A 155 1.75 -13.84 29.73
C LEU A 155 0.98 -14.18 28.44
N MET A 156 1.67 -14.36 27.31
CA MET A 156 1.06 -14.59 26.00
C MET A 156 0.70 -16.06 25.76
N VAL A 157 1.60 -16.98 26.11
CA VAL A 157 1.49 -18.43 25.78
C VAL A 157 0.11 -19.02 26.12
N PRO A 158 -0.51 -18.75 27.28
CA PRO A 158 -1.84 -19.26 27.62
C PRO A 158 -2.97 -18.81 26.68
N HIS A 159 -2.75 -17.74 25.91
CA HIS A 159 -3.75 -17.09 25.06
C HIS A 159 -3.47 -17.24 23.56
N ILE A 160 -2.48 -18.04 23.15
CA ILE A 160 -2.16 -18.30 21.73
C ILE A 160 -3.40 -18.77 20.94
N HIS A 161 -4.26 -19.59 21.54
CA HIS A 161 -5.47 -20.09 20.88
C HIS A 161 -6.47 -18.99 20.46
N ARG A 162 -6.35 -17.79 21.04
CA ARG A 162 -7.17 -16.60 20.72
C ARG A 162 -6.53 -15.69 19.68
N LEU A 163 -5.27 -15.94 19.32
CA LEU A 163 -4.49 -15.08 18.45
C LEU A 163 -5.09 -15.08 17.04
N LYS A 164 -5.38 -13.87 16.55
CA LYS A 164 -5.95 -13.63 15.22
C LYS A 164 -4.93 -13.01 14.26
N SER A 165 -4.12 -12.07 14.76
CA SER A 165 -3.07 -11.42 13.99
C SER A 165 -1.80 -11.33 14.83
N LEU A 166 -0.67 -11.66 14.22
CA LEU A 166 0.66 -11.54 14.82
C LEU A 166 1.58 -10.76 13.90
N THR A 167 2.03 -9.60 14.36
CA THR A 167 3.04 -8.78 13.67
C THR A 167 4.31 -8.75 14.49
N VAL A 168 5.44 -9.07 13.88
CA VAL A 168 6.75 -9.07 14.52
C VAL A 168 7.71 -8.26 13.66
N PHE A 169 8.26 -7.20 14.24
CA PHE A 169 9.32 -6.41 13.65
C PHE A 169 10.48 -6.38 14.63
N ALA A 170 11.57 -7.09 14.32
CA ALA A 170 12.68 -7.25 15.24
C ALA A 170 14.03 -7.35 14.52
N LYS A 171 15.13 -7.11 15.26
CA LYS A 171 16.49 -7.39 14.76
C LYS A 171 16.83 -8.87 14.84
N ILE A 172 16.24 -9.60 15.79
CA ILE A 172 16.41 -11.03 16.02
C ILE A 172 15.02 -11.60 16.29
N LEU A 173 14.73 -12.81 15.80
CA LEU A 173 13.45 -13.46 16.13
C LEU A 173 13.28 -13.54 17.66
N PRO A 174 12.13 -13.08 18.19
CA PRO A 174 11.84 -13.21 19.61
C PRO A 174 11.82 -14.67 20.07
N GLU A 175 12.32 -14.92 21.28
CA GLU A 175 12.23 -16.22 21.98
C GLU A 175 10.78 -16.71 22.15
N VAL A 176 9.80 -15.80 22.00
CA VAL A 176 8.37 -16.11 21.94
C VAL A 176 8.06 -17.20 20.89
N PHE A 177 8.78 -17.24 19.77
CA PHE A 177 8.59 -18.25 18.73
C PHE A 177 9.00 -19.66 19.18
N GLU A 178 9.97 -19.77 20.08
CA GLU A 178 10.36 -21.06 20.70
C GLU A 178 9.27 -21.61 21.63
N HIS A 179 8.24 -20.82 21.94
CA HIS A 179 7.13 -21.21 22.80
C HIS A 179 5.80 -21.27 22.03
N CYS A 180 5.79 -20.91 20.75
CA CYS A 180 4.62 -20.90 19.88
C CYS A 180 4.36 -22.27 19.22
N PHE A 181 4.45 -23.35 19.98
CA PHE A 181 4.13 -24.70 19.50
C PHE A 181 2.67 -25.11 19.75
N CYS A 182 1.87 -24.25 20.41
CA CYS A 182 0.44 -24.47 20.58
C CYS A 182 -0.36 -24.08 19.33
N ALA A 183 -1.45 -24.79 19.05
CA ALA A 183 -2.33 -24.46 17.94
C ALA A 183 -2.93 -23.04 18.09
N ALA A 184 -2.88 -22.26 17.01
CA ALA A 184 -3.49 -20.94 16.91
C ALA A 184 -4.65 -20.96 15.89
N PRO A 185 -5.81 -21.57 16.23
CA PRO A 185 -6.87 -21.84 15.27
C PRO A 185 -7.54 -20.59 14.71
N LEU A 186 -7.41 -19.43 15.35
CA LEU A 186 -8.01 -18.17 14.90
C LEU A 186 -7.04 -17.30 14.09
N LEU A 187 -5.81 -17.75 13.84
CA LEU A 187 -4.76 -16.94 13.22
C LEU A 187 -5.05 -16.72 11.73
N GLU A 188 -5.47 -15.50 11.38
CA GLU A 188 -5.76 -15.09 10.01
C GLU A 188 -4.58 -14.33 9.38
N GLU A 189 -3.72 -13.71 10.18
CA GLU A 189 -2.65 -12.83 9.71
C GLU A 189 -1.33 -13.08 10.46
N LEU A 190 -0.25 -13.29 9.72
CA LEU A 190 1.10 -13.45 10.25
C LEU A 190 2.05 -12.58 9.45
N ASP A 191 2.69 -11.62 10.12
CA ASP A 191 3.67 -10.70 9.54
C ASP A 191 4.94 -10.75 10.37
N ILE A 192 6.04 -11.19 9.78
CA ILE A 192 7.34 -11.34 10.43
C ILE A 192 8.38 -10.63 9.57
N CYS A 193 8.99 -9.59 10.13
CA CYS A 193 10.06 -8.84 9.52
C CYS A 193 11.28 -8.83 10.43
N VAL A 194 12.37 -9.41 9.94
CA VAL A 194 13.64 -9.49 10.66
C VAL A 194 14.72 -8.74 9.88
N ALA A 195 15.29 -7.70 10.50
CA ALA A 195 16.31 -6.84 9.88
C ALA A 195 17.76 -7.23 10.26
N GLY A 196 17.95 -8.39 10.89
CA GLY A 196 19.25 -8.85 11.38
C GLY A 196 20.11 -9.56 10.32
N SER A 197 21.40 -9.72 10.61
CA SER A 197 22.36 -10.40 9.71
C SER A 197 22.35 -11.93 9.80
N ARG A 198 21.62 -12.50 10.76
CA ARG A 198 21.45 -13.96 10.89
C ARG A 198 20.11 -14.30 10.28
N ASP A 199 20.10 -15.05 9.17
CA ASP A 199 18.88 -15.61 8.57
C ASP A 199 18.23 -16.57 9.56
N PRO A 200 17.19 -16.17 10.31
CA PRO A 200 16.58 -17.06 11.28
C PRO A 200 15.69 -18.07 10.53
N VAL A 201 15.56 -19.26 11.10
CA VAL A 201 14.75 -20.34 10.53
C VAL A 201 13.44 -20.45 11.31
N LEU A 202 12.31 -20.31 10.61
CA LEU A 202 10.99 -20.64 11.14
C LEU A 202 10.71 -22.13 10.94
N ASP A 203 10.52 -22.83 12.06
CA ASP A 203 10.23 -24.26 12.07
C ASP A 203 8.83 -24.56 11.52
N SER A 204 8.71 -25.69 10.82
CA SER A 204 7.46 -26.34 10.44
C SER A 204 6.49 -26.59 11.61
N ALA A 205 7.01 -26.74 12.83
CA ALA A 205 6.22 -26.98 14.04
C ALA A 205 5.51 -25.71 14.58
N LEU A 206 5.77 -24.54 13.99
CA LEU A 206 5.13 -23.29 14.40
C LEU A 206 3.60 -23.43 14.41
N PHE A 207 2.99 -23.06 15.53
CA PHE A 207 1.57 -23.21 15.81
C PHE A 207 1.03 -24.64 15.62
N ASN A 208 1.82 -25.64 16.02
CA ASN A 208 1.50 -27.07 15.86
C ASN A 208 1.41 -27.51 14.38
N GLY A 209 2.00 -26.73 13.46
CA GLY A 209 2.02 -27.00 12.02
C GLY A 209 0.67 -26.80 11.30
N ASP A 210 -0.38 -26.36 12.01
CA ASP A 210 -1.68 -26.05 11.42
C ASP A 210 -1.85 -24.55 11.24
N LEU A 211 -1.66 -24.10 9.99
CA LEU A 211 -1.86 -22.72 9.55
C LEU A 211 -3.05 -22.60 8.60
N SER A 212 -4.00 -23.54 8.67
CA SER A 212 -5.11 -23.62 7.71
C SER A 212 -6.05 -22.42 7.71
N THR A 213 -6.09 -21.64 8.78
CA THR A 213 -6.91 -20.42 8.87
C THR A 213 -6.23 -19.16 8.37
N LEU A 214 -4.92 -19.23 8.06
CA LEU A 214 -4.13 -18.10 7.64
C LEU A 214 -4.57 -17.57 6.28
N ARG A 215 -4.76 -16.25 6.19
CA ARG A 215 -5.18 -15.52 5.00
C ARG A 215 -4.13 -14.55 4.51
N VAL A 216 -3.32 -14.00 5.41
CA VAL A 216 -2.24 -13.06 5.10
C VAL A 216 -0.95 -13.58 5.72
N LEU A 217 0.08 -13.74 4.89
CA LEU A 217 1.41 -14.13 5.31
C LEU A 217 2.42 -13.14 4.74
N SER A 218 3.20 -12.51 5.60
CA SER A 218 4.30 -11.63 5.25
C SER A 218 5.55 -12.10 5.98
N LEU A 219 6.59 -12.42 5.22
CA LEU A 219 7.86 -12.91 5.74
C LEU A 219 9.00 -12.11 5.11
N TYR A 220 9.75 -11.37 5.91
CA TYR A 220 10.87 -10.55 5.47
C TYR A 220 12.14 -10.92 6.24
N GLY A 221 13.22 -11.24 5.53
CA GLY A 221 14.52 -11.57 6.12
C GLY A 221 14.51 -12.85 6.97
N VAL A 222 13.66 -13.82 6.61
CA VAL A 222 13.54 -15.11 7.31
C VAL A 222 13.59 -16.29 6.34
N THR A 223 14.17 -17.40 6.79
CA THR A 223 14.07 -18.70 6.13
C THR A 223 13.00 -19.53 6.80
N THR A 224 12.31 -20.39 6.06
CA THR A 224 11.13 -21.08 6.58
C THR A 224 10.96 -22.48 6.04
N HIS A 225 10.57 -23.39 6.93
CA HIS A 225 10.14 -24.75 6.64
C HIS A 225 8.64 -24.95 6.89
N LEU A 226 7.87 -23.86 6.85
CA LEU A 226 6.43 -23.92 7.09
C LEU A 226 5.74 -24.94 6.15
N PRO A 227 4.69 -25.63 6.64
CA PRO A 227 3.96 -26.63 5.86
C PRO A 227 3.04 -25.94 4.84
N TRP A 228 3.59 -25.44 3.74
CA TRP A 228 2.87 -24.67 2.71
C TRP A 228 1.58 -25.31 2.19
N ARG A 229 1.51 -26.64 2.20
CA ARG A 229 0.33 -27.42 1.80
C ARG A 229 -0.90 -27.18 2.67
N THR A 230 -0.72 -26.72 3.92
CA THR A 230 -1.83 -26.41 4.83
C THR A 230 -2.40 -25.00 4.61
N LEU A 231 -1.68 -24.13 3.89
CA LEU A 231 -2.03 -22.72 3.65
C LEU A 231 -3.06 -22.50 2.51
N ALA A 232 -4.02 -23.40 2.35
CA ALA A 232 -4.98 -23.37 1.23
C ALA A 232 -5.89 -22.12 1.22
N ASN A 233 -6.07 -21.46 2.36
CA ASN A 233 -6.90 -20.26 2.51
C ASN A 233 -6.13 -18.94 2.32
N LEU A 234 -4.85 -19.00 1.97
CA LEU A 234 -4.00 -17.84 1.81
C LEU A 234 -4.49 -16.94 0.66
N ARG A 235 -4.63 -15.64 0.94
CA ARG A 235 -5.12 -14.61 0.02
C ARG A 235 -4.05 -13.58 -0.30
N ALA A 236 -3.17 -13.30 0.64
CA ALA A 236 -2.07 -12.37 0.46
C ALA A 236 -0.76 -13.02 0.93
N LEU A 237 0.26 -12.97 0.08
CA LEU A 237 1.59 -13.49 0.36
C LEU A 237 2.61 -12.40 0.04
N THR A 238 3.41 -12.02 1.04
CA THR A 238 4.57 -11.13 0.89
C THR A 238 5.81 -11.88 1.34
N LEU A 239 6.82 -11.90 0.49
CA LEU A 239 8.10 -12.56 0.76
C LEU A 239 9.20 -11.58 0.39
N GLY A 240 10.04 -11.23 1.37
CA GLY A 240 11.07 -10.22 1.22
C GLY A 240 12.43 -10.70 1.71
N SER A 241 13.49 -10.41 0.94
CA SER A 241 14.86 -10.91 1.22
C SER A 241 14.87 -12.42 1.53
N TRP A 242 14.04 -13.18 0.82
CA TRP A 242 13.92 -14.61 1.02
C TRP A 242 15.15 -15.26 0.40
N GLY A 243 16.12 -15.60 1.27
CA GLY A 243 17.52 -15.83 0.88
C GLY A 243 17.77 -16.83 -0.26
N PRO A 244 19.01 -16.89 -0.78
CA PRO A 244 19.39 -17.55 -2.04
C PRO A 244 19.24 -19.08 -2.08
N LYS A 245 18.70 -19.70 -1.02
CA LYS A 245 18.57 -21.17 -0.87
C LYS A 245 17.25 -21.73 -1.41
N HIS A 246 16.29 -20.88 -1.75
CA HIS A 246 14.97 -21.30 -2.19
C HIS A 246 14.90 -21.27 -3.72
N GLY A 247 14.44 -22.35 -4.35
CA GLY A 247 14.29 -22.45 -5.80
C GLY A 247 12.95 -21.91 -6.31
N VAL A 248 12.85 -21.66 -7.61
CA VAL A 248 11.60 -21.32 -8.30
C VAL A 248 10.56 -22.43 -8.10
N THR A 249 10.99 -23.71 -8.08
CA THR A 249 10.11 -24.86 -7.80
C THR A 249 9.34 -24.69 -6.49
N GLN A 250 9.99 -24.21 -5.44
CA GLN A 250 9.36 -24.03 -4.13
C GLN A 250 8.33 -22.89 -4.15
N LEU A 251 8.61 -21.79 -4.84
CA LEU A 251 7.63 -20.72 -5.08
C LEU A 251 6.39 -21.25 -5.80
N LEU A 252 6.58 -22.08 -6.82
CA LEU A 252 5.49 -22.71 -7.58
C LEU A 252 4.67 -23.68 -6.72
N ASP A 253 5.32 -24.48 -5.86
CA ASP A 253 4.63 -25.37 -4.90
C ASP A 253 3.70 -24.60 -3.95
N ILE A 254 4.12 -23.41 -3.52
CA ILE A 254 3.34 -22.53 -2.62
C ILE A 254 2.13 -21.97 -3.34
N PHE A 255 2.33 -21.49 -4.55
CA PHE A 255 1.26 -20.97 -5.39
C PHE A 255 0.23 -22.04 -5.73
N GLU A 256 0.66 -23.27 -6.03
CA GLU A 256 -0.24 -24.42 -6.25
C GLU A 256 -1.00 -24.81 -4.97
N SER A 257 -0.36 -24.69 -3.81
CA SER A 257 -0.98 -24.98 -2.51
C SER A 257 -2.00 -23.92 -2.07
N SER A 258 -1.98 -22.73 -2.67
CA SER A 258 -2.76 -21.56 -2.25
C SER A 258 -3.60 -20.97 -3.40
N PRO A 259 -4.64 -21.68 -3.89
CA PRO A 259 -5.38 -21.28 -5.08
C PRO A 259 -6.22 -19.99 -4.91
N LEU A 260 -6.47 -19.57 -3.66
CA LEU A 260 -7.24 -18.36 -3.33
C LEU A 260 -6.41 -17.07 -3.29
N LEU A 261 -5.13 -17.13 -3.65
CA LEU A 261 -4.24 -15.97 -3.68
C LEU A 261 -4.78 -14.85 -4.57
N GLN A 262 -4.84 -13.65 -3.98
CA GLN A 262 -5.28 -12.40 -4.60
C GLN A 262 -4.13 -11.42 -4.73
N THR A 263 -3.23 -11.40 -3.76
CA THR A 263 -2.08 -10.48 -3.73
C THR A 263 -0.81 -11.27 -3.49
N VAL A 264 0.19 -11.09 -4.35
CA VAL A 264 1.52 -11.67 -4.19
C VAL A 264 2.54 -10.54 -4.31
N SER A 265 3.42 -10.38 -3.33
CA SER A 265 4.56 -9.46 -3.37
C SER A 265 5.84 -10.25 -3.11
N LEU A 266 6.76 -10.23 -4.05
CA LEU A 266 8.10 -10.82 -3.90
C LEU A 266 9.12 -9.69 -3.97
N GLU A 267 9.87 -9.49 -2.89
CA GLU A 267 10.85 -8.42 -2.73
C GLU A 267 12.25 -9.03 -2.59
N ASP A 268 13.09 -8.92 -3.60
CA ASP A 268 14.45 -9.51 -3.62
C ASP A 268 14.45 -11.00 -3.22
N SER A 269 13.41 -11.71 -3.66
CA SER A 269 13.07 -13.08 -3.24
C SER A 269 12.91 -14.04 -4.43
N VAL A 270 13.21 -13.58 -5.64
CA VAL A 270 13.16 -14.39 -6.85
C VAL A 270 14.56 -14.92 -7.15
N PRO A 271 14.76 -16.24 -7.29
CA PRO A 271 16.08 -16.81 -7.56
C PRO A 271 16.62 -16.42 -8.94
N GLU A 272 17.95 -16.32 -9.06
CA GLU A 272 18.64 -15.97 -10.31
C GLU A 272 18.51 -17.05 -11.40
N LEU A 273 18.32 -18.31 -11.00
CA LEU A 273 18.23 -19.47 -11.90
C LEU A 273 16.95 -20.26 -11.60
N SER A 274 16.31 -20.77 -12.66
CA SER A 274 15.19 -21.71 -12.51
C SER A 274 15.71 -23.13 -12.29
N ASP A 275 15.28 -23.74 -11.20
CA ASP A 275 15.36 -25.19 -10.97
C ASP A 275 14.08 -25.92 -11.45
N ALA A 276 13.05 -25.16 -11.85
CA ALA A 276 11.76 -25.70 -12.27
C ALA A 276 11.77 -26.13 -13.75
N PRO A 277 11.07 -27.24 -14.10
CA PRO A 277 10.94 -27.66 -15.49
C PRO A 277 10.17 -26.63 -16.32
N PRO A 278 10.61 -26.30 -17.56
CA PRO A 278 10.00 -25.25 -18.40
C PRO A 278 8.49 -25.42 -18.65
N GLU A 279 7.99 -26.65 -18.64
CA GLU A 279 6.58 -26.97 -18.90
C GLU A 279 5.66 -26.71 -17.69
N ARG A 280 6.23 -26.50 -16.49
CA ARG A 280 5.42 -26.28 -15.28
C ARG A 280 4.80 -24.90 -15.31
N ILE A 281 3.49 -24.84 -15.38
CA ILE A 281 2.71 -23.60 -15.38
C ILE A 281 1.68 -23.64 -14.26
N VAL A 282 1.73 -22.64 -13.38
CA VAL A 282 0.81 -22.48 -12.24
C VAL A 282 -0.22 -21.40 -12.56
N SER A 283 -1.49 -21.74 -12.36
CA SER A 283 -2.60 -20.81 -12.55
C SER A 283 -3.02 -20.18 -11.23
N LEU A 284 -3.08 -18.84 -11.20
CA LEU A 284 -3.53 -18.06 -10.04
C LEU A 284 -4.87 -17.38 -10.36
N PRO A 285 -6.01 -18.09 -10.29
CA PRO A 285 -7.28 -17.63 -10.86
C PRO A 285 -7.89 -16.40 -10.18
N HIS A 286 -7.56 -16.17 -8.91
CA HIS A 286 -8.10 -15.06 -8.11
C HIS A 286 -7.13 -13.88 -7.95
N LEU A 287 -5.99 -13.94 -8.65
CA LEU A 287 -4.94 -12.93 -8.57
C LEU A 287 -5.46 -11.57 -9.04
N LYS A 288 -5.29 -10.57 -8.17
CA LYS A 288 -5.61 -9.16 -8.41
C LYS A 288 -4.34 -8.33 -8.55
N SER A 289 -3.31 -8.64 -7.78
CA SER A 289 -2.05 -7.91 -7.78
C SER A 289 -0.86 -8.85 -7.65
N LEU A 290 0.11 -8.72 -8.54
CA LEU A 290 1.43 -9.36 -8.45
C LEU A 290 2.49 -8.26 -8.49
N THR A 291 3.29 -8.18 -7.44
CA THR A 291 4.42 -7.25 -7.32
C THR A 291 5.72 -8.04 -7.27
N LEU A 292 6.67 -7.69 -8.13
CA LEU A 292 7.98 -8.32 -8.23
C LEU A 292 9.07 -7.25 -8.13
N THR A 293 9.83 -7.24 -7.05
CA THR A 293 11.07 -6.48 -6.93
C THR A 293 12.23 -7.45 -7.07
N ALA A 294 13.06 -7.27 -8.08
CA ALA A 294 14.20 -8.14 -8.34
C ALA A 294 15.34 -7.37 -9.02
N ASP A 295 16.57 -7.72 -8.66
CA ASP A 295 17.79 -7.25 -9.30
C ASP A 295 18.70 -8.45 -9.62
N PRO A 296 18.85 -8.84 -10.91
CA PRO A 296 18.26 -8.24 -12.10
C PRO A 296 16.75 -8.55 -12.30
N PRO A 297 16.02 -7.84 -13.19
CA PRO A 297 14.62 -8.12 -13.48
C PRO A 297 14.41 -9.54 -14.05
N HIS A 298 13.82 -10.45 -13.28
CA HIS A 298 13.70 -11.85 -13.66
C HIS A 298 12.40 -12.17 -14.43
N SER A 299 12.55 -12.64 -15.68
CA SER A 299 11.48 -13.26 -16.49
C SER A 299 11.14 -14.69 -16.06
N ILE A 300 12.02 -15.31 -15.27
CA ILE A 300 12.02 -16.73 -14.97
C ILE A 300 10.70 -17.15 -14.32
N LEU A 301 10.31 -16.49 -13.23
CA LEU A 301 9.06 -16.80 -12.55
C LEU A 301 7.84 -16.53 -13.45
N LEU A 302 7.88 -15.44 -14.23
CA LEU A 302 6.81 -15.05 -15.14
C LEU A 302 6.54 -16.10 -16.22
N ASN A 303 7.55 -16.87 -16.64
CA ASN A 303 7.35 -17.98 -17.60
C ASN A 303 6.45 -19.09 -17.04
N HIS A 304 6.47 -19.29 -15.73
CA HIS A 304 5.74 -20.35 -15.04
C HIS A 304 4.36 -19.93 -14.51
N LEU A 305 3.93 -18.67 -14.72
CA LEU A 305 2.69 -18.15 -14.15
C LEU A 305 1.62 -17.84 -15.20
N CYS A 306 0.39 -18.29 -14.95
CA CYS A 306 -0.82 -17.88 -15.64
C CYS A 306 -1.52 -16.75 -14.86
N VAL A 307 -1.44 -15.53 -15.41
CA VAL A 307 -2.04 -14.31 -14.86
C VAL A 307 -3.45 -14.10 -15.45
N PRO A 308 -4.50 -14.03 -14.62
CA PRO A 308 -5.88 -13.93 -15.08
C PRO A 308 -6.23 -12.53 -15.59
N VAL A 309 -7.36 -12.42 -16.30
CA VAL A 309 -7.92 -11.13 -16.70
C VAL A 309 -8.32 -10.32 -15.45
N GLY A 310 -8.02 -9.03 -15.46
CA GLY A 310 -8.30 -8.10 -14.36
C GLY A 310 -7.15 -7.93 -13.37
N ALA A 311 -6.12 -8.79 -13.43
CA ALA A 311 -4.94 -8.67 -12.59
C ALA A 311 -4.03 -7.49 -13.00
N SER A 312 -3.41 -6.89 -11.99
CA SER A 312 -2.35 -5.89 -12.15
C SER A 312 -1.00 -6.53 -11.86
N LEU A 313 -0.06 -6.40 -12.79
CA LEU A 313 1.33 -6.79 -12.60
C LEU A 313 2.18 -5.53 -12.39
N THR A 314 2.95 -5.49 -11.32
CA THR A 314 3.91 -4.43 -11.03
C THR A 314 5.29 -5.05 -10.89
N SER A 315 6.29 -4.51 -11.57
CA SER A 315 7.67 -4.94 -11.37
C SER A 315 8.60 -3.75 -11.18
N TRP A 316 9.49 -3.90 -10.21
CA TRP A 316 10.52 -2.96 -9.82
C TRP A 316 11.88 -3.62 -10.03
N SER A 317 12.80 -2.91 -10.67
CA SER A 317 14.16 -3.41 -10.87
C SER A 317 15.18 -2.31 -10.84
N ILE A 318 16.42 -2.69 -10.57
CA ILE A 318 17.58 -1.85 -10.80
C ILE A 318 18.16 -2.24 -12.16
N PHE A 319 18.81 -1.30 -12.83
CA PHE A 319 19.56 -1.60 -14.04
C PHE A 319 20.90 -0.87 -14.04
N SER A 320 21.89 -1.57 -14.57
CA SER A 320 23.23 -1.08 -14.83
C SER A 320 23.58 -1.30 -16.32
N GLY A 321 24.43 -0.44 -16.90
CA GLY A 321 24.78 -0.50 -18.33
C GLY A 321 23.67 -0.09 -19.31
N GLU A 322 23.70 -0.67 -20.51
CA GLU A 322 22.81 -0.36 -21.64
C GLU A 322 21.83 -1.49 -22.02
N GLU A 323 21.72 -2.53 -21.19
CA GLU A 323 20.72 -3.59 -21.37
C GLU A 323 19.31 -3.03 -21.12
N SER A 324 18.31 -3.57 -21.82
CA SER A 324 16.93 -3.08 -21.71
C SER A 324 16.30 -3.62 -20.43
N PRO A 325 15.88 -2.78 -19.46
CA PRO A 325 15.31 -3.30 -18.23
C PRO A 325 13.88 -3.81 -18.37
N LEU A 326 13.20 -3.59 -19.51
CA LEU A 326 11.74 -3.46 -19.49
C LEU A 326 10.96 -4.52 -20.25
N LEU A 327 11.51 -5.13 -21.31
CA LEU A 327 10.67 -5.92 -22.22
C LEU A 327 11.37 -7.11 -22.88
N ASP A 328 12.69 -7.26 -22.75
CA ASP A 328 13.35 -8.52 -23.11
C ASP A 328 12.95 -9.66 -22.13
N TYR A 329 12.30 -9.30 -21.01
CA TYR A 329 11.90 -10.18 -19.91
C TYR A 329 10.41 -10.51 -19.85
N LEU A 330 9.56 -9.81 -20.59
CA LEU A 330 8.18 -10.29 -20.71
C LEU A 330 8.23 -11.55 -21.57
N PRO A 331 7.75 -12.70 -21.06
CA PRO A 331 7.82 -13.96 -21.79
C PRO A 331 7.34 -13.76 -23.22
N ASP A 332 8.17 -14.15 -24.19
CA ASP A 332 7.84 -14.11 -25.60
C ASP A 332 6.54 -14.90 -25.80
N ARG A 333 5.41 -14.19 -25.76
CA ARG A 333 4.08 -14.69 -26.11
C ARG A 333 3.70 -16.03 -25.46
N SER A 334 3.67 -16.10 -24.13
CA SER A 334 2.89 -17.18 -23.52
C SER A 334 1.40 -16.81 -23.50
N PRO A 335 0.46 -17.75 -23.77
CA PRO A 335 -0.99 -17.56 -23.54
C PRO A 335 -1.35 -17.31 -22.06
N ASN A 336 -0.33 -17.24 -21.20
CA ASN A 336 -0.41 -17.19 -19.76
C ASN A 336 -0.74 -15.77 -19.26
N PHE A 337 -0.42 -14.71 -20.01
CA PHE A 337 -0.73 -13.31 -19.65
C PHE A 337 -2.04 -12.81 -20.25
N LYS A 338 -3.16 -13.37 -19.78
CA LYS A 338 -4.50 -12.98 -20.25
C LYS A 338 -4.80 -11.52 -19.92
N ASN A 339 -4.17 -10.98 -18.88
CA ASN A 339 -4.29 -9.58 -18.48
C ASN A 339 -3.79 -8.57 -19.52
N LEU A 340 -2.90 -8.97 -20.43
CA LEU A 340 -2.30 -8.09 -21.45
C LEU A 340 -2.92 -8.24 -22.86
N SER A 341 -4.01 -9.00 -22.99
CA SER A 341 -4.64 -9.31 -24.28
C SER A 341 -5.35 -8.12 -24.98
N CYS A 342 -5.65 -7.05 -24.24
CA CYS A 342 -6.35 -5.87 -24.75
C CYS A 342 -5.80 -4.59 -24.12
N ILE A 343 -4.58 -4.18 -24.50
CA ILE A 343 -4.00 -2.90 -24.08
C ILE A 343 -4.57 -1.76 -24.93
N THR A 344 -5.16 -0.76 -24.27
CA THR A 344 -5.75 0.42 -24.94
C THR A 344 -4.94 1.69 -24.66
N SER A 345 -4.16 1.74 -23.59
CA SER A 345 -3.32 2.87 -23.24
C SER A 345 -1.89 2.42 -22.91
N VAL A 346 -0.91 3.11 -23.50
CA VAL A 346 0.52 2.90 -23.24
C VAL A 346 1.11 4.23 -22.77
N ASN A 347 1.79 4.23 -21.62
CA ASN A 347 2.48 5.40 -21.10
C ASN A 347 3.96 5.04 -20.85
N LEU A 348 4.86 5.86 -21.39
CA LEU A 348 6.30 5.70 -21.28
C LEU A 348 6.90 6.97 -20.68
N SER A 349 7.80 6.82 -19.71
CA SER A 349 8.56 7.94 -19.15
C SER A 349 10.04 7.58 -19.09
N PHE A 350 10.86 8.42 -19.72
CA PHE A 350 12.30 8.21 -19.89
C PHE A 350 13.09 9.25 -19.07
N ARG A 351 13.06 9.15 -17.73
CA ARG A 351 13.88 10.01 -16.86
C ARG A 351 15.35 9.56 -16.93
N SER A 352 16.28 10.44 -16.57
CA SER A 352 17.72 10.11 -16.49
C SER A 352 18.03 9.12 -15.36
N THR A 353 17.19 9.06 -14.34
CA THR A 353 17.38 8.17 -13.17
C THR A 353 16.39 7.01 -13.12
N GLN A 354 15.31 7.08 -13.90
CA GLN A 354 14.21 6.10 -13.85
C GLN A 354 13.58 5.92 -15.23
N LYS A 355 13.25 4.68 -15.57
CA LYS A 355 12.45 4.34 -16.75
C LYS A 355 11.13 3.74 -16.29
N PHE A 356 10.03 4.17 -16.88
CA PHE A 356 8.70 3.74 -16.50
C PHE A 356 7.88 3.33 -17.72
N VAL A 357 7.27 2.15 -17.65
CA VAL A 357 6.36 1.61 -18.67
C VAL A 357 5.04 1.25 -18.02
N ARG A 358 3.95 1.80 -18.55
CA ARG A 358 2.59 1.53 -18.09
C ARG A 358 1.74 1.06 -19.24
N LEU A 359 1.30 -0.19 -19.20
CA LEU A 359 0.31 -0.74 -20.13
C LEU A 359 -1.01 -0.86 -19.37
N CYS A 360 -2.06 -0.28 -19.90
CA CYS A 360 -3.40 -0.33 -19.30
C CYS A 360 -4.44 -0.72 -20.33
N GLY A 361 -5.44 -1.48 -19.88
CA GLY A 361 -6.59 -1.83 -20.70
C GLY A 361 -7.67 -2.53 -19.89
N PRO A 362 -8.83 -2.84 -20.52
CA PRO A 362 -9.91 -3.56 -19.86
C PRO A 362 -9.51 -4.97 -19.39
N SER A 363 -8.47 -5.56 -20.00
CA SER A 363 -7.99 -6.87 -19.60
C SER A 363 -7.12 -6.86 -18.35
N GLY A 364 -6.60 -5.71 -17.93
CA GLY A 364 -5.67 -5.60 -16.80
C GLY A 364 -4.57 -4.57 -17.04
N ASN A 365 -3.60 -4.52 -16.12
CA ASN A 365 -2.54 -3.53 -16.14
C ASN A 365 -1.15 -4.16 -15.95
N LEU A 366 -0.14 -3.53 -16.54
CA LEU A 366 1.27 -3.80 -16.31
C LEU A 366 1.99 -2.48 -16.00
N HIS A 367 2.62 -2.41 -14.84
CA HIS A 367 3.44 -1.28 -14.42
C HIS A 367 4.88 -1.78 -14.22
N LEU A 368 5.83 -1.19 -14.93
CA LEU A 368 7.24 -1.51 -14.80
C LEU A 368 7.99 -0.23 -14.43
N LEU A 369 8.81 -0.30 -13.39
CA LEU A 369 9.71 0.77 -12.97
C LEU A 369 11.12 0.23 -12.85
N ALA A 370 12.05 0.88 -13.55
CA ALA A 370 13.47 0.55 -13.49
C ALA A 370 14.26 1.76 -13.00
N HIS A 371 15.13 1.56 -12.00
CA HIS A 371 16.00 2.60 -11.43
C HIS A 371 17.45 2.44 -11.86
N TRP A 372 18.13 3.56 -12.13
CA TRP A 372 19.53 3.58 -12.53
C TRP A 372 20.45 3.54 -11.31
N GLU A 373 21.40 2.60 -11.28
CA GLU A 373 22.31 2.40 -10.15
C GLU A 373 23.49 3.40 -10.10
N GLY A 374 23.94 3.90 -11.25
CA GLY A 374 25.26 4.54 -11.41
C GLY A 374 25.47 5.94 -10.80
N GLY A 375 24.62 6.40 -9.89
CA GLY A 375 24.78 7.62 -9.08
C GLY A 375 24.72 8.98 -9.82
N ALA A 376 25.21 9.06 -11.06
CA ALA A 376 25.13 10.22 -11.96
C ALA A 376 23.99 10.05 -12.98
N GLU A 377 23.56 11.13 -13.64
CA GLU A 377 22.52 11.07 -14.66
C GLU A 377 22.89 10.09 -15.80
N PHE A 378 22.03 9.12 -16.07
CA PHE A 378 22.19 8.24 -17.23
C PHE A 378 21.98 9.06 -18.51
N SER A 379 23.05 9.20 -19.31
CA SER A 379 23.06 10.03 -20.52
C SER A 379 22.87 9.24 -21.82
N SER A 380 22.80 7.90 -21.74
CA SER A 380 22.61 7.06 -22.92
C SER A 380 21.13 6.98 -23.31
N TYR A 381 20.88 7.19 -24.61
CA TYR A 381 19.55 7.07 -25.22
C TYR A 381 19.26 5.64 -25.69
N VAL A 382 20.25 4.73 -25.60
CA VAL A 382 20.14 3.34 -26.08
C VAL A 382 19.02 2.60 -25.35
N VAL A 383 18.89 2.79 -24.04
CA VAL A 383 17.81 2.17 -23.25
C VAL A 383 16.44 2.66 -23.69
N ASP A 384 16.25 3.97 -23.88
CA ASP A 384 14.98 4.53 -24.36
C ASP A 384 14.59 3.95 -25.74
N HIS A 385 15.59 3.79 -26.61
CA HIS A 385 15.45 3.16 -27.91
C HIS A 385 15.06 1.68 -27.80
N ARG A 386 15.72 0.90 -26.94
CA ARG A 386 15.38 -0.51 -26.70
C ARG A 386 13.97 -0.68 -26.15
N VAL A 387 13.54 0.17 -25.22
CA VAL A 387 12.17 0.13 -24.68
C VAL A 387 11.14 0.37 -25.78
N LEU A 388 11.36 1.36 -26.65
CA LEU A 388 10.50 1.59 -27.80
C LEU A 388 10.54 0.45 -28.81
N PHE A 389 11.71 -0.18 -29.00
CA PHE A 389 11.87 -1.34 -29.87
C PHE A 389 11.05 -2.53 -29.40
N SER A 390 11.05 -2.80 -28.11
CA SER A 390 10.40 -3.96 -27.53
C SER A 390 8.87 -3.81 -27.41
N LEU A 391 8.32 -2.60 -27.65
CA LEU A 391 6.87 -2.42 -27.85
C LEU A 391 6.44 -3.11 -29.16
N SER A 392 6.15 -4.40 -29.05
CA SER A 392 5.83 -5.24 -30.19
C SER A 392 4.49 -4.88 -30.84
N PRO A 393 4.29 -5.18 -32.14
CA PRO A 393 3.04 -4.90 -32.83
C PRO A 393 1.77 -5.44 -32.16
N PRO A 394 1.76 -6.62 -31.49
CA PRO A 394 0.61 -7.10 -30.73
C PRO A 394 0.16 -6.15 -29.61
N ILE A 395 1.10 -5.62 -28.80
CA ILE A 395 0.82 -4.68 -27.71
C ILE A 395 0.22 -3.40 -28.29
N LEU A 396 0.79 -2.93 -29.40
CA LEU A 396 0.46 -1.65 -30.02
C LEU A 396 -0.78 -1.69 -30.92
N SER A 397 -1.21 -2.86 -31.37
CA SER A 397 -2.29 -3.01 -32.37
C SER A 397 -3.64 -2.45 -31.91
N LYS A 398 -3.96 -2.59 -30.63
CA LYS A 398 -5.22 -2.14 -30.01
C LYS A 398 -5.06 -0.83 -29.23
N THR A 399 -3.85 -0.29 -29.15
CA THR A 399 -3.57 0.94 -28.41
C THR A 399 -4.30 2.13 -29.04
N GLU A 400 -5.18 2.76 -28.26
CA GLU A 400 -5.93 3.96 -28.63
C GLU A 400 -5.23 5.23 -28.13
N ARG A 401 -4.45 5.13 -27.04
CA ARG A 401 -3.71 6.25 -26.45
C ARG A 401 -2.25 5.89 -26.20
N LEU A 402 -1.33 6.69 -26.75
CA LEU A 402 0.10 6.56 -26.53
C LEU A 402 0.60 7.86 -25.88
N SER A 403 1.22 7.74 -24.71
CA SER A 403 1.81 8.86 -24.00
C SER A 403 3.29 8.62 -23.77
N ILE A 404 4.13 9.60 -24.11
CA ILE A 404 5.58 9.50 -23.97
C ILE A 404 6.09 10.78 -23.30
N SER A 405 6.91 10.63 -22.26
CA SER A 405 7.57 11.76 -21.59
C SER A 405 9.09 11.64 -21.57
N LYS A 406 9.77 12.79 -21.65
CA LYS A 406 11.23 12.95 -21.51
C LYS A 406 12.08 12.21 -22.55
N TYR A 407 11.46 11.68 -23.60
CA TYR A 407 12.16 11.02 -24.71
C TYR A 407 13.11 11.97 -25.45
N LYS A 408 14.36 11.53 -25.61
CA LYS A 408 15.40 12.21 -26.38
C LYS A 408 15.93 11.28 -27.47
N HIS A 409 16.39 11.87 -28.56
CA HIS A 409 16.92 11.15 -29.73
C HIS A 409 18.32 11.65 -30.08
N SER A 410 19.26 10.74 -30.34
CA SER A 410 20.63 11.04 -30.72
C SER A 410 20.76 11.35 -32.22
N GLY A 411 20.97 12.63 -32.54
CA GLY A 411 21.49 13.06 -33.85
C GLY A 411 20.54 12.89 -35.05
N PRO A 412 20.95 13.37 -36.24
CA PRO A 412 20.12 13.37 -37.44
C PRO A 412 20.17 11.98 -38.10
N ALA A 413 19.67 10.95 -37.43
CA ALA A 413 19.52 9.65 -38.05
C ALA A 413 18.51 9.74 -39.21
N LYS A 414 18.84 9.14 -40.35
CA LYS A 414 17.92 8.99 -41.48
C LYS A 414 16.60 8.44 -40.94
N VAL A 415 15.48 9.08 -41.30
CA VAL A 415 14.13 8.82 -40.76
C VAL A 415 13.72 7.34 -40.84
N GLU A 416 14.40 6.54 -41.65
CA GLU A 416 14.17 5.10 -41.91
C GLU A 416 14.58 4.18 -40.76
N ASP A 417 15.59 4.55 -39.94
CA ASP A 417 16.03 3.76 -38.77
C ASP A 417 15.33 4.22 -37.46
N CYS A 418 14.37 5.14 -37.57
CA CYS A 418 13.73 5.71 -36.39
C CYS A 418 12.76 4.69 -35.76
N LEU A 419 13.10 4.16 -34.59
CA LEU A 419 12.26 3.21 -33.85
C LEU A 419 10.85 3.75 -33.53
N VAL A 420 10.71 5.08 -33.49
CA VAL A 420 9.41 5.77 -33.42
C VAL A 420 8.53 5.42 -34.63
N PHE A 421 9.10 5.36 -35.84
CA PHE A 421 8.38 4.96 -37.05
C PHE A 421 7.83 3.54 -36.92
N ARG A 422 8.66 2.60 -36.43
CA ARG A 422 8.24 1.21 -36.20
C ARG A 422 7.10 1.11 -35.18
N ALA A 423 7.23 1.79 -34.04
CA ALA A 423 6.18 1.84 -33.04
C ALA A 423 4.86 2.39 -33.61
N LEU A 424 4.91 3.54 -34.30
CA LEU A 424 3.73 4.18 -34.90
C LEU A 424 3.13 3.40 -36.07
N SER A 425 3.94 2.64 -36.82
CA SER A 425 3.45 1.78 -37.89
C SER A 425 2.57 0.63 -37.38
N SER A 426 2.78 0.23 -36.13
CA SER A 426 2.05 -0.87 -35.49
C SER A 426 0.74 -0.41 -34.82
N THR A 427 0.60 0.90 -34.54
CA THR A 427 -0.54 1.49 -33.82
C THR A 427 -1.63 2.02 -34.76
N LYS A 428 -2.33 1.14 -35.50
CA LYS A 428 -3.41 1.57 -36.42
C LYS A 428 -4.64 2.14 -35.70
N SER A 429 -4.87 1.70 -34.46
CA SER A 429 -6.01 2.09 -33.63
C SER A 429 -5.79 3.39 -32.84
N LEU A 430 -4.61 4.00 -32.95
CA LEU A 430 -4.23 5.17 -32.17
C LEU A 430 -5.16 6.35 -32.46
N ARG A 431 -5.78 6.90 -31.41
CA ARG A 431 -6.66 8.08 -31.45
C ARG A 431 -6.00 9.31 -30.85
N ALA A 432 -5.17 9.14 -29.83
CA ALA A 432 -4.51 10.22 -29.11
C ALA A 432 -3.02 9.94 -28.91
N LEU A 433 -2.17 10.91 -29.26
CA LEU A 433 -0.73 10.90 -28.97
C LEU A 433 -0.37 12.07 -28.04
N VAL A 434 0.27 11.77 -26.92
CA VAL A 434 0.67 12.75 -25.91
C VAL A 434 2.20 12.74 -25.77
N LEU A 435 2.83 13.91 -25.94
CA LEU A 435 4.28 14.08 -25.83
C LEU A 435 4.60 15.14 -24.76
N VAL A 436 5.41 14.78 -23.77
CA VAL A 436 5.76 15.66 -22.64
C VAL A 436 7.27 15.82 -22.55
N LYS A 437 7.81 17.04 -22.71
CA LYS A 437 9.27 17.30 -22.66
C LYS A 437 10.08 16.36 -23.60
N CYS A 438 9.66 16.20 -24.86
CA CYS A 438 10.23 15.23 -25.79
C CYS A 438 10.88 15.92 -27.00
N HIS A 439 11.88 15.29 -27.62
CA HIS A 439 12.26 15.65 -28.99
C HIS A 439 11.10 15.27 -29.94
N THR A 440 10.31 16.27 -30.37
CA THR A 440 9.06 16.00 -31.10
C THR A 440 9.24 15.76 -32.59
N LEU A 441 10.35 16.24 -33.18
CA LEU A 441 10.59 16.18 -34.63
C LEU A 441 10.50 14.76 -35.21
N PRO A 442 11.10 13.70 -34.62
CA PRO A 442 10.96 12.33 -35.13
C PRO A 442 9.51 11.85 -35.25
N PHE A 443 8.66 12.20 -34.26
CA PHE A 443 7.23 11.87 -34.28
C PHE A 443 6.50 12.62 -35.40
N ILE A 444 6.77 13.92 -35.55
CA ILE A 444 6.14 14.75 -36.57
C ILE A 444 6.53 14.28 -37.98
N LEU A 445 7.81 13.97 -38.20
CA LEU A 445 8.29 13.44 -39.48
C LEU A 445 7.67 12.09 -39.79
N ALA A 446 7.63 11.16 -38.82
CA ALA A 446 7.01 9.85 -39.02
C ALA A 446 5.51 9.95 -39.36
N LEU A 447 4.78 10.86 -38.72
CA LEU A 447 3.34 11.07 -38.97
C LEU A 447 3.03 11.84 -40.27
N ASN A 448 4.05 12.39 -40.94
CA ASN A 448 3.90 13.14 -42.18
C ASN A 448 4.12 12.24 -43.41
N PRO A 449 3.08 11.89 -44.19
CA PRO A 449 3.20 11.02 -45.35
C PRO A 449 4.10 11.56 -46.48
N GLU A 450 4.39 12.87 -46.51
CA GLU A 450 5.29 13.48 -47.49
C GLU A 450 6.76 13.41 -47.09
N GLU A 451 7.03 13.32 -45.78
CA GLU A 451 8.39 13.37 -45.23
C GLU A 451 8.82 12.04 -44.61
N ASN A 452 7.88 11.09 -44.42
CA ASN A 452 8.21 9.79 -43.87
C ASN A 452 8.75 8.83 -44.95
N PRO A 453 9.62 7.86 -44.57
CA PRO A 453 10.32 6.95 -45.48
C PRO A 453 9.40 6.13 -46.37
N SER A 454 8.35 5.59 -45.74
CA SER A 454 7.41 4.69 -46.40
C SER A 454 6.43 5.39 -47.35
N LYS A 455 6.31 6.72 -47.25
CA LYS A 455 5.22 7.52 -47.84
C LYS A 455 3.81 7.02 -47.47
N LEU A 456 3.70 6.18 -46.43
CA LEU A 456 2.45 5.62 -45.94
C LEU A 456 1.84 6.55 -44.90
N MET A 457 0.52 6.49 -44.80
CA MET A 457 -0.21 7.21 -43.78
C MET A 457 -0.22 6.38 -42.49
N LEU A 458 0.66 6.75 -41.56
CA LEU A 458 0.73 6.13 -40.24
C LEU A 458 -0.41 6.64 -39.34
N CYS A 459 -0.91 5.77 -38.46
CA CYS A 459 -1.96 6.09 -37.48
C CYS A 459 -3.20 6.77 -38.13
N PRO A 460 -3.94 6.10 -39.03
CA PRO A 460 -5.15 6.64 -39.69
C PRO A 460 -6.14 7.32 -38.76
N ASN A 461 -6.35 6.70 -37.61
CA ASN A 461 -7.39 7.07 -36.67
C ASN A 461 -6.97 8.16 -35.67
N LEU A 462 -5.76 8.71 -35.82
CA LEU A 462 -5.23 9.73 -34.92
C LEU A 462 -6.06 11.01 -35.08
N LYS A 463 -6.70 11.43 -33.98
CA LYS A 463 -7.55 12.63 -33.90
C LYS A 463 -6.96 13.70 -33.01
N GLU A 464 -6.23 13.31 -31.98
CA GLU A 464 -5.76 14.19 -30.92
C GLU A 464 -4.24 14.13 -30.79
N LEU A 465 -3.61 15.30 -30.72
CA LEU A 465 -2.17 15.43 -30.53
C LEU A 465 -1.88 16.47 -29.45
N HIS A 466 -1.24 16.06 -28.37
CA HIS A 466 -0.96 16.91 -27.23
C HIS A 466 0.53 17.04 -26.97
N PHE A 467 0.99 18.27 -26.78
CA PHE A 467 2.36 18.63 -26.48
C PHE A 467 2.40 19.38 -25.16
N TYR A 468 3.13 18.86 -24.17
CA TYR A 468 3.29 19.49 -22.85
C TYR A 468 4.74 19.83 -22.57
N ASN A 469 4.98 21.00 -21.97
CA ASN A 469 6.27 21.46 -21.45
C ASN A 469 7.42 21.32 -22.47
N GLN A 470 7.15 21.60 -23.75
CA GLN A 470 8.13 21.48 -24.82
C GLN A 470 9.05 22.70 -24.87
N SER A 471 10.33 22.49 -25.20
CA SER A 471 11.22 23.62 -25.50
C SER A 471 10.90 24.18 -26.90
N SER A 472 11.15 25.48 -27.10
CA SER A 472 10.98 26.11 -28.41
C SER A 472 11.87 25.51 -29.50
N LYS A 473 12.99 24.87 -29.12
CA LYS A 473 13.88 24.14 -30.05
C LYS A 473 13.31 22.79 -30.47
N ASP A 474 12.57 22.13 -29.57
CA ASP A 474 12.05 20.76 -29.78
C ASP A 474 10.77 20.75 -30.62
N LEU A 475 9.93 21.78 -30.52
CA LEU A 475 8.66 21.87 -31.25
C LEU A 475 8.79 22.71 -32.53
N GLN A 476 9.13 22.05 -33.63
CA GLN A 476 9.25 22.69 -34.94
C GLN A 476 7.88 22.90 -35.60
N ILE A 477 7.19 23.99 -35.26
CA ILE A 477 5.81 24.29 -35.72
C ILE A 477 5.66 24.24 -37.25
N GLY A 478 6.70 24.60 -38.01
CA GLY A 478 6.67 24.52 -39.48
C GLY A 478 6.46 23.09 -40.01
N HIS A 479 7.10 22.09 -39.40
CA HIS A 479 6.86 20.68 -39.75
C HIS A 479 5.49 20.22 -39.28
N LEU A 480 5.03 20.68 -38.11
CA LEU A 480 3.70 20.36 -37.60
C LEU A 480 2.58 20.83 -38.53
N VAL A 481 2.69 22.05 -39.08
CA VAL A 481 1.75 22.61 -40.08
C VAL A 481 1.73 21.74 -41.34
N ARG A 482 2.91 21.38 -41.88
CA ARG A 482 3.04 20.55 -43.08
C ARG A 482 2.42 19.17 -42.87
N MET A 483 2.73 18.52 -41.75
CA MET A 483 2.17 17.24 -41.37
C MET A 483 0.64 17.30 -41.27
N ALA A 484 0.09 18.29 -40.56
CA ALA A 484 -1.36 18.44 -40.41
C ALA A 484 -2.07 18.67 -41.75
N LYS A 485 -1.48 19.49 -42.64
CA LYS A 485 -1.99 19.73 -44.00
C LYS A 485 -1.96 18.45 -44.85
N SER A 486 -0.82 17.76 -44.89
CA SER A 486 -0.66 16.52 -45.67
C SER A 486 -1.65 15.44 -45.23
N ARG A 487 -1.86 15.29 -43.93
CA ARG A 487 -2.87 14.37 -43.37
C ARG A 487 -4.31 14.76 -43.72
N ALA A 488 -4.64 16.05 -43.65
CA ALA A 488 -5.97 16.54 -44.00
C ALA A 488 -6.31 16.27 -45.48
N LEU A 489 -5.35 16.48 -46.40
CA LEU A 489 -5.51 16.20 -47.82
C LEU A 489 -5.74 14.70 -48.13
N ARG A 490 -5.26 13.82 -47.26
CA ARG A 490 -5.35 12.35 -47.40
C ARG A 490 -6.47 11.73 -46.56
N GLY A 491 -7.41 12.54 -46.06
CA GLY A 491 -8.58 12.07 -45.30
C GLY A 491 -8.32 11.70 -43.84
N ALA A 492 -7.12 11.96 -43.29
CA ALA A 492 -6.74 11.62 -41.92
C ALA A 492 -6.61 12.89 -41.04
N LYS A 493 -7.60 13.78 -41.11
CA LYS A 493 -7.58 15.11 -40.48
C LYS A 493 -7.55 15.01 -38.94
N LEU A 494 -6.63 15.77 -38.33
CA LEU A 494 -6.57 15.94 -36.88
C LEU A 494 -7.74 16.80 -36.39
N SER A 495 -8.40 16.37 -35.32
CA SER A 495 -9.53 17.07 -34.70
C SER A 495 -9.04 18.10 -33.68
N SER A 496 -8.04 17.73 -32.87
CA SER A 496 -7.51 18.59 -31.80
C SER A 496 -5.99 18.58 -31.75
N ILE A 497 -5.40 19.76 -31.55
CA ILE A 497 -4.01 19.90 -31.11
C ILE A 497 -3.97 20.77 -29.84
N SER A 498 -3.32 20.28 -28.79
CA SER A 498 -3.05 21.06 -27.57
C SER A 498 -1.55 21.28 -27.41
N ILE A 499 -1.14 22.51 -27.13
CA ILE A 499 0.24 22.88 -26.84
C ILE A 499 0.26 23.64 -25.50
N VAL A 500 0.81 23.01 -24.46
CA VAL A 500 0.78 23.52 -23.08
C VAL A 500 2.20 23.67 -22.55
N GLY A 501 2.52 24.73 -21.81
CA GLY A 501 3.81 24.93 -21.15
C GLY A 501 4.98 25.23 -22.10
N LEU A 502 4.74 25.96 -23.19
CA LEU A 502 5.80 26.39 -24.12
C LEU A 502 6.75 27.40 -23.42
N ARG A 503 7.90 26.93 -22.95
CA ARG A 503 8.94 27.82 -22.40
C ARG A 503 9.65 28.55 -23.53
N GLY A 504 9.38 29.85 -23.66
CA GLY A 504 10.26 30.81 -24.35
C GLY A 504 9.84 31.34 -25.72
N PHE A 505 8.75 30.89 -26.36
CA PHE A 505 8.20 31.55 -27.56
C PHE A 505 6.86 30.93 -27.99
N VAL A 506 5.84 31.74 -28.31
CA VAL A 506 4.64 31.28 -29.05
C VAL A 506 4.73 31.83 -30.48
N PRO A 507 5.04 31.02 -31.50
CA PRO A 507 5.16 31.51 -32.88
C PRO A 507 3.78 31.87 -33.45
N GLY A 508 3.34 33.12 -33.27
CA GLY A 508 2.01 33.58 -33.67
C GLY A 508 1.65 33.27 -35.12
N ARG A 509 2.63 33.34 -36.05
CA ARG A 509 2.42 33.04 -37.47
C ARG A 509 2.24 31.54 -37.75
N GLY A 510 2.92 30.66 -37.02
CA GLY A 510 2.81 29.20 -37.19
C GLY A 510 1.51 28.65 -36.60
N VAL A 511 1.13 29.13 -35.42
CA VAL A 511 -0.12 28.80 -34.73
C VAL A 511 -1.34 29.24 -35.56
N SER A 512 -1.28 30.42 -36.19
CA SER A 512 -2.34 30.89 -37.09
C SER A 512 -2.53 29.99 -38.31
N LYS A 513 -1.44 29.46 -38.89
CA LYS A 513 -1.51 28.50 -40.01
C LYS A 513 -2.05 27.14 -39.58
N LEU A 514 -1.80 26.70 -38.35
CA LEU A 514 -2.39 25.49 -37.77
C LEU A 514 -3.91 25.61 -37.62
N ARG A 515 -4.41 26.77 -37.14
CA ARG A 515 -5.86 27.02 -37.01
C ARG A 515 -6.62 26.86 -38.32
N ALA A 516 -5.99 27.13 -39.46
CA ALA A 516 -6.63 26.94 -40.77
C ALA A 516 -6.90 25.46 -41.11
N HIS A 517 -6.25 24.50 -40.44
CA HIS A 517 -6.30 23.08 -40.80
C HIS A 517 -6.86 22.19 -39.67
N ILE A 518 -7.08 22.72 -38.47
CA ILE A 518 -7.47 21.96 -37.26
C ILE A 518 -8.70 22.60 -36.63
N VAL A 519 -9.64 21.76 -36.16
CA VAL A 519 -10.92 22.22 -35.60
C VAL A 519 -10.74 22.83 -34.21
N HIS A 520 -9.97 22.17 -33.34
CA HIS A 520 -9.72 22.63 -31.98
C HIS A 520 -8.21 22.81 -31.75
N LEU A 521 -7.76 24.06 -31.57
CA LEU A 521 -6.36 24.36 -31.24
C LEU A 521 -6.29 25.08 -29.90
N GLU A 522 -5.68 24.41 -28.93
CA GLU A 522 -5.47 24.94 -27.59
C GLU A 522 -3.98 25.27 -27.39
N CYS A 523 -3.68 26.48 -26.93
CA CYS A 523 -2.33 26.90 -26.57
C CYS A 523 -2.36 27.56 -25.19
N ARG A 524 -1.67 26.98 -24.19
CA ARG A 524 -1.57 27.53 -22.83
C ARG A 524 -0.10 27.69 -22.42
N SER A 525 0.19 28.76 -21.69
CA SER A 525 1.53 29.04 -21.15
C SER A 525 1.82 28.36 -19.80
N ASP A 526 0.80 27.78 -19.16
CA ASP A 526 0.93 27.22 -17.81
C ASP A 526 1.80 25.95 -17.80
N ASP A 527 2.71 25.88 -16.83
CA ASP A 527 3.52 24.68 -16.53
C ASP A 527 2.63 23.61 -15.88
N ALA A 528 1.80 22.95 -16.68
CA ALA A 528 0.97 21.83 -16.25
C ALA A 528 1.51 20.52 -16.86
N SER A 529 1.94 19.58 -16.02
CA SER A 529 2.18 18.20 -16.44
C SER A 529 0.88 17.38 -16.34
N PRO A 530 0.64 16.43 -17.25
CA PRO A 530 -0.53 15.56 -17.15
C PRO A 530 -0.40 14.62 -15.94
N ALA A 531 -1.54 14.26 -15.32
CA ALA A 531 -1.60 13.48 -14.07
C ALA A 531 -0.96 12.07 -14.13
N TRP A 532 -0.58 11.57 -15.31
CA TRP A 532 0.13 10.29 -15.47
C TRP A 532 1.65 10.45 -15.49
N ASP A 533 2.18 11.68 -15.61
CA ASP A 533 3.63 12.00 -15.59
C ASP A 533 4.20 12.03 -14.15
N SER A 534 3.32 12.02 -13.13
CA SER A 534 3.66 11.75 -11.74
C SER A 534 3.85 10.24 -11.53
N VAL A 535 5.00 9.85 -11.00
CA VAL A 535 5.31 8.45 -10.64
C VAL A 535 4.42 8.05 -9.47
N PRO A 536 3.64 6.96 -9.56
CA PRO A 536 2.95 6.42 -8.40
C PRO A 536 4.00 5.95 -7.38
N GLY A 537 4.02 6.49 -6.16
CA GLY A 537 4.87 5.98 -5.07
C GLY A 537 6.01 6.88 -4.57
N GLU A 538 6.14 8.14 -5.02
CA GLU A 538 7.08 9.12 -4.40
C GLU A 538 6.70 9.51 -2.94
N SER A 539 5.79 8.78 -2.25
CA SER A 539 5.29 9.13 -0.92
C SER A 539 5.33 8.01 0.13
N SER A 540 6.16 6.98 0.00
CA SER A 540 6.22 5.91 1.03
C SER A 540 7.58 5.23 1.24
N TYR A 541 8.68 5.93 0.95
CA TYR A 541 10.01 5.53 1.41
C TYR A 541 10.71 6.76 1.99
N ASP A 542 10.32 7.10 3.21
CA ASP A 542 11.06 7.97 4.14
C ASP A 542 11.33 7.15 5.42
#